data_AF-A0AAV3UH85-F1
#
_entry.id   AF-A0AAV3UH85-F1
#
_cell.length_a   1.000
_cell.length_b   1.000
_cell.length_c   1.000
_cell.angle_alpha   90.00
_cell.angle_beta   90.00
_cell.angle_gamma   90.00
#
_symmetry.space_group_name_H-M   'P 1'
#
loop_
_entity.id
_entity.type
_entity.pdbx_description
1 polymer ?
#
loop_
_entity_poly.entity_id
_entity_poly.type
_entity_poly.pdbx_seq_one_letter_code
_entity_poly.pdbx_strand_id
1 'polypeptide(L)'
;MSLPRRLEQVGIVLGSVLMLSLPLSVFTPFTAENPALWQITLLWYVPGLVVGTLIAIDKFPISYQQVWAFGIVSWLATVALWMIFDVQSVTANQSTAIGTWLVALLVGALVAWVNPRIHPRESET
;
A
#
# COMPACT_ATOMS: atom_id res chain seq x y z
N MET A 1 -11.93 -3.99 -26.95
CA MET A 1 -11.27 -3.12 -25.93
C MET A 1 -10.22 -2.28 -26.64
N SER A 2 -10.16 -0.98 -26.36
CA SER A 2 -9.15 -0.10 -26.93
C SER A 2 -7.78 -0.31 -26.26
N LEU A 3 -6.70 -0.15 -27.01
CA LEU A 3 -5.32 -0.26 -26.50
C LEU A 3 -5.03 0.70 -25.32
N PRO A 4 -5.48 1.98 -25.33
CA PRO A 4 -5.27 2.90 -24.22
C PRO A 4 -5.87 2.41 -22.90
N ARG A 5 -7.10 1.86 -22.94
CA ARG A 5 -7.77 1.34 -21.74
C ARG A 5 -7.03 0.15 -21.14
N ARG A 6 -6.42 -0.70 -21.96
CA ARG A 6 -5.60 -1.82 -21.47
C ARG A 6 -4.34 -1.33 -20.76
N LEU A 7 -3.67 -0.33 -21.32
CA LEU A 7 -2.47 0.25 -20.71
C LEU A 7 -2.79 0.91 -19.36
N GLU A 8 -3.91 1.62 -19.28
CA GLU A 8 -4.39 2.20 -18.02
C GLU A 8 -4.64 1.12 -16.95
N GLN A 9 -5.36 0.04 -17.31
CA GLN A 9 -5.62 -1.07 -16.41
C GLN A 9 -4.34 -1.74 -15.89
N VAL A 10 -3.37 -1.99 -16.79
CA VAL A 10 -2.07 -2.54 -16.40
C VAL A 10 -1.32 -1.57 -15.47
N GLY A 11 -1.36 -0.27 -15.76
CA GLY A 11 -0.78 0.76 -14.91
C GLY A 11 -1.36 0.80 -13.51
N ILE A 12 -2.69 0.69 -13.38
CA ILE A 12 -3.40 0.61 -12.09
C ILE A 12 -2.95 -0.62 -11.31
N VAL A 13 -2.88 -1.79 -11.95
CA VAL A 13 -2.46 -3.04 -11.30
C VAL A 13 -1.02 -2.93 -10.81
N LEU A 14 -0.09 -2.55 -11.68
CA LEU A 14 1.33 -2.42 -11.33
C LEU A 14 1.55 -1.36 -10.25
N GLY A 15 0.88 -0.23 -10.35
CA GLY A 15 0.95 0.83 -9.35
C GLY A 15 0.42 0.38 -7.99
N SER A 16 -0.67 -0.39 -7.96
CA SER A 16 -1.23 -0.93 -6.71
C SER A 16 -0.32 -1.98 -6.08
N VAL A 17 0.30 -2.84 -6.90
CA VAL A 17 1.34 -3.79 -6.47
C VAL A 17 2.50 -3.05 -5.80
N LEU A 18 3.00 -1.99 -6.43
CA LEU A 18 4.11 -1.21 -5.91
C LEU A 18 3.75 -0.42 -4.65
N MET A 19 2.55 0.18 -4.60
CA MET A 19 2.14 1.02 -3.47
C MET A 19 1.81 0.21 -2.21
N LEU A 20 1.20 -0.97 -2.37
CA LEU A 20 0.91 -1.83 -1.21
C LEU A 20 2.14 -2.60 -0.74
N SER A 21 3.13 -2.85 -1.60
CA SER A 21 4.37 -3.51 -1.16
C SER A 21 5.18 -2.64 -0.20
N LEU A 22 5.08 -1.30 -0.26
CA LEU A 22 5.76 -0.38 0.65
C LEU A 22 5.45 -0.66 2.12
N PRO A 23 4.19 -0.51 2.61
CA PRO A 23 3.87 -0.80 4.00
C PRO A 23 3.99 -2.29 4.35
N LEU A 24 3.86 -3.21 3.38
CA LEU A 24 3.98 -4.65 3.62
C LEU A 24 5.44 -5.11 3.74
N SER A 25 6.38 -4.43 3.10
CA SER A 25 7.81 -4.75 3.20
C SER A 25 8.32 -4.68 4.64
N VAL A 26 7.78 -3.72 5.38
CA VAL A 26 8.01 -3.49 6.81
C VAL A 26 7.53 -4.67 7.66
N PHE A 27 6.53 -5.42 7.18
CA PHE A 27 5.92 -6.53 7.92
C PHE A 27 6.71 -7.84 7.84
N THR A 28 7.60 -7.98 6.86
CA THR A 28 8.38 -9.20 6.58
C THR A 28 9.08 -9.79 7.81
N PRO A 29 9.79 -9.00 8.65
CA PRO A 29 10.52 -9.52 9.80
C PRO A 29 9.63 -10.16 10.88
N PHE A 30 8.31 -9.97 10.82
CA PHE A 30 7.37 -10.53 11.81
C PHE A 30 6.79 -11.89 11.42
N THR A 31 6.97 -12.34 10.18
CA THR A 31 6.25 -13.52 9.66
C THR A 31 6.98 -14.84 9.89
N ALA A 32 8.31 -14.85 9.75
CA ALA A 32 9.15 -16.00 10.04
C ALA A 32 10.60 -15.56 10.26
N GLU A 33 11.38 -16.34 11.01
CA GLU A 33 12.83 -16.09 11.20
C GLU A 33 13.62 -16.25 9.89
N ASN A 34 13.20 -17.17 9.01
CA ASN A 34 13.81 -17.43 7.70
C ASN A 34 12.73 -17.74 6.64
N PRO A 35 11.97 -16.73 6.20
CA PRO A 35 10.93 -16.94 5.20
C PRO A 35 11.56 -17.34 3.87
N ALA A 36 10.96 -18.34 3.21
CA ALA A 36 11.35 -18.69 1.85
C ALA A 36 11.02 -17.52 0.89
N LEU A 37 11.81 -17.33 -0.16
CA LEU A 37 11.62 -16.21 -1.12
C LEU A 37 10.21 -16.13 -1.70
N TRP A 38 9.57 -17.30 -1.94
CA TRP A 38 8.21 -17.35 -2.45
C TRP A 38 7.18 -16.81 -1.44
N GLN A 39 7.41 -16.99 -0.14
CA GLN A 39 6.51 -16.48 0.91
C GLN A 39 6.55 -14.95 0.95
N ILE A 40 7.76 -14.37 0.91
CA ILE A 40 7.98 -12.92 0.85
C ILE A 40 7.31 -12.34 -0.40
N THR A 41 7.52 -12.99 -1.56
CA THR A 41 6.94 -12.58 -2.84
C THR A 41 5.42 -12.56 -2.78
N LEU A 42 4.79 -13.62 -2.24
CA LEU A 42 3.34 -13.66 -2.10
C LEU A 42 2.83 -12.58 -1.14
N LEU A 43 3.48 -12.42 0.01
CA LEU A 43 3.10 -11.43 1.02
C LEU A 43 3.12 -10.00 0.47
N TRP A 44 4.13 -9.65 -0.33
CA TRP A 44 4.31 -8.28 -0.82
C TRP A 44 3.44 -7.96 -2.02
N TYR A 45 3.31 -8.91 -2.96
CA TYR A 45 2.74 -8.59 -4.27
C TYR A 45 1.30 -9.05 -4.44
N VAL A 46 0.87 -10.14 -3.77
CA VAL A 46 -0.49 -10.66 -3.94
C VAL A 46 -1.56 -9.65 -3.48
N PRO A 47 -1.43 -8.97 -2.31
CA PRO A 47 -2.43 -8.00 -1.90
C PRO A 47 -2.60 -6.87 -2.92
N GLY A 48 -1.49 -6.33 -3.43
CA GLY A 48 -1.51 -5.28 -4.45
C GLY A 48 -2.01 -5.75 -5.81
N LEU A 49 -1.74 -7.00 -6.19
CA LEU A 49 -2.27 -7.60 -7.41
C LEU A 49 -3.78 -7.77 -7.32
N VAL A 50 -4.29 -8.28 -6.20
CA VAL A 50 -5.74 -8.46 -5.97
C VAL A 50 -6.44 -7.10 -5.97
N VAL A 51 -5.98 -6.15 -5.14
CA VAL A 51 -6.58 -4.82 -5.04
C VAL A 51 -6.51 -4.09 -6.39
N GLY A 52 -5.34 -4.08 -7.03
CA GLY A 52 -5.14 -3.42 -8.31
C GLY A 52 -6.00 -4.03 -9.43
N THR A 53 -6.16 -5.35 -9.43
CA THR A 53 -7.03 -6.03 -10.40
C THR A 53 -8.49 -5.64 -10.19
N LEU A 54 -8.96 -5.65 -8.93
CA LEU A 54 -10.34 -5.27 -8.59
C LEU A 54 -10.65 -3.80 -8.94
N ILE A 55 -9.68 -2.90 -8.78
CA ILE A 55 -9.81 -1.50 -9.20
C ILE A 55 -9.84 -1.41 -10.74
N ALA A 56 -8.93 -2.09 -11.44
CA ALA A 56 -8.84 -2.05 -12.90
C ALA A 56 -10.10 -2.58 -13.63
N ILE A 57 -10.90 -3.43 -12.97
CA ILE A 57 -12.18 -3.94 -13.48
C ILE A 57 -13.40 -3.23 -12.86
N ASP A 58 -13.21 -2.09 -12.18
CA ASP A 58 -14.27 -1.29 -11.55
C ASP A 58 -15.12 -2.08 -10.53
N LYS A 59 -14.54 -3.10 -9.88
CA LYS A 59 -15.20 -3.95 -8.87
C LYS A 59 -14.84 -3.60 -7.43
N PHE A 60 -14.03 -2.56 -7.22
CA PHE A 60 -13.62 -2.11 -5.89
C PHE A 60 -14.06 -0.66 -5.64
N PRO A 61 -14.70 -0.36 -4.50
CA PRO A 61 -15.18 0.99 -4.18
C PRO A 61 -14.05 1.91 -3.68
N ILE A 62 -12.82 1.72 -4.18
CA ILE A 62 -11.63 2.50 -3.82
C ILE A 62 -10.95 2.94 -5.11
N SER A 63 -10.58 4.21 -5.20
CA SER A 63 -9.86 4.74 -6.36
C SER A 63 -8.37 4.42 -6.31
N TYR A 64 -7.73 4.35 -7.47
CA TYR A 64 -6.28 4.18 -7.59
C TYR A 64 -5.48 5.23 -6.81
N GLN A 65 -5.97 6.47 -6.77
CA GLN A 65 -5.36 7.56 -6.00
C GLN A 65 -5.37 7.30 -4.49
N GLN A 66 -6.42 6.66 -3.98
CA GLN A 66 -6.50 6.30 -2.56
C GLN A 66 -5.49 5.21 -2.20
N VAL A 67 -5.24 4.25 -3.09
CA VAL A 67 -4.19 3.23 -2.90
C VAL A 67 -2.82 3.88 -2.83
N TRP A 68 -2.55 4.87 -3.69
CA TRP A 68 -1.32 5.65 -3.67
C TRP A 68 -1.14 6.42 -2.36
N ALA A 69 -2.16 7.18 -1.97
CA ALA A 69 -2.14 7.95 -0.72
C ALA A 69 -1.93 7.02 0.48
N PHE A 70 -2.64 5.90 0.54
CA PHE A 70 -2.49 4.91 1.58
C PHE A 70 -1.06 4.35 1.66
N GLY A 71 -0.50 3.89 0.53
CA GLY A 71 0.82 3.27 0.48
C GLY A 71 1.93 4.22 0.95
N ILE A 72 1.96 5.44 0.40
CA ILE A 72 2.98 6.45 0.74
C ILE A 72 2.84 6.91 2.19
N VAL A 73 1.63 7.29 2.61
CA VAL A 73 1.40 7.86 3.94
C VAL A 73 1.67 6.82 5.02
N SER A 74 1.20 5.58 4.83
CA SER A 74 1.47 4.51 5.79
C SER A 74 2.96 4.23 5.92
N TRP A 75 3.69 4.21 4.81
CA TRP A 75 5.13 3.97 4.83
C TRP A 75 5.89 5.11 5.52
N LEU A 76 5.63 6.36 5.14
CA LEU A 76 6.27 7.53 5.75
C LEU A 76 5.93 7.65 7.25
N ALA A 77 4.67 7.43 7.62
CA ALA A 77 4.26 7.45 9.03
C ALA A 77 4.94 6.33 9.83
N THR A 78 5.14 5.15 9.23
CA THR A 78 5.86 4.06 9.91
C THR A 78 7.30 4.45 10.19
N VAL A 79 8.01 4.97 9.17
CA VAL A 79 9.39 5.43 9.29
C VAL A 79 9.51 6.54 10.34
N ALA A 80 8.61 7.54 10.30
CA ALA A 80 8.61 8.64 11.25
C ALA A 80 8.37 8.15 12.69
N LEU A 81 7.41 7.25 12.92
CA LEU A 81 7.16 6.70 14.24
C LEU A 81 8.32 5.83 14.72
N TRP A 82 8.96 5.05 13.85
CA TRP A 82 10.16 4.30 14.23
C TRP A 82 11.31 5.20 14.63
N MET A 83 11.49 6.35 13.98
CA MET A 83 12.47 7.36 14.41
C MET A 83 12.09 7.97 15.77
N ILE A 84 10.82 8.27 16.02
CA ILE A 84 10.35 8.86 17.28
C ILE A 84 10.50 7.88 18.46
N PHE A 85 10.23 6.60 18.23
CA PHE A 85 10.27 5.55 19.25
C PHE A 85 11.59 4.77 19.29
N ASP A 86 12.62 5.25 18.57
CA ASP A 86 13.96 4.67 18.51
C ASP A 86 13.98 3.16 18.16
N VAL A 87 13.17 2.77 17.17
CA VAL A 87 13.11 1.40 16.67
C VAL A 87 14.31 1.15 15.74
N GLN A 88 15.45 0.77 16.33
CA GLN A 88 16.69 0.49 15.60
C GLN A 88 16.72 -0.93 14.99
N SER A 89 15.99 -1.87 15.60
CA SER A 89 15.86 -3.23 15.09
C SER A 89 14.43 -3.74 15.28
N VAL A 90 13.83 -4.17 14.17
CA VAL A 90 12.46 -4.70 14.16
C VAL A 90 12.34 -5.96 15.02
N THR A 91 13.37 -6.80 15.05
CA THR A 91 13.39 -8.03 15.84
C THR A 91 13.63 -7.76 17.32
N ALA A 92 14.40 -6.73 17.67
CA ALA A 92 14.65 -6.36 19.07
C ALA A 92 13.48 -5.58 19.70
N ASN A 93 12.77 -4.77 18.91
CA ASN A 93 11.69 -3.89 19.38
C ASN A 93 10.33 -4.29 18.80
N GLN A 94 10.06 -5.60 18.71
CA GLN A 94 8.93 -6.15 17.97
C GLN A 94 7.57 -5.52 18.32
N SER A 95 7.23 -5.41 19.61
CA SER A 95 5.94 -4.86 20.04
C SER A 95 5.78 -3.39 19.63
N THR A 96 6.82 -2.58 19.82
CA THR A 96 6.82 -1.17 19.42
C THR A 96 6.73 -1.04 17.90
N ALA A 97 7.52 -1.85 17.17
CA ALA A 97 7.56 -1.82 15.72
C ALA A 97 6.20 -2.18 15.08
N ILE A 98 5.51 -3.20 15.62
CA ILE A 98 4.15 -3.58 15.19
C ILE A 98 3.15 -2.49 15.57
N GLY A 99 3.22 -1.96 16.80
CA GLY A 99 2.29 -0.94 17.28
C GLY A 99 2.35 0.32 16.42
N THR A 100 3.55 0.83 16.14
CA THR A 100 3.72 2.00 15.28
C THR A 100 3.35 1.74 13.83
N TRP A 101 3.61 0.54 13.30
CA TRP A 101 3.16 0.14 11.97
C TRP A 101 1.63 0.13 11.87
N LEU A 102 0.92 -0.46 12.84
CA LEU A 102 -0.55 -0.45 12.88
C LEU A 102 -1.10 0.99 12.94
N VAL A 103 -0.51 1.84 13.78
CA VAL A 103 -0.89 3.26 13.85
C VAL A 103 -0.66 3.94 12.50
N ALA A 104 0.47 3.69 11.85
CA ALA A 104 0.78 4.25 10.54
C ALA A 104 -0.20 3.78 9.45
N LEU A 105 -0.62 2.51 9.44
CA LEU A 105 -1.66 2.01 8.55
C LEU A 105 -2.99 2.74 8.78
N LEU A 106 -3.37 3.00 10.03
CA LEU A 106 -4.58 3.75 10.35
C LEU A 106 -4.49 5.19 9.87
N VAL A 107 -3.33 5.84 10.03
CA VAL A 107 -3.07 7.19 9.50
C VAL A 107 -3.17 7.20 7.97
N GLY A 108 -2.55 6.23 7.29
CA GLY A 108 -2.64 6.11 5.83
C GLY A 108 -4.06 5.86 5.35
N ALA A 109 -4.82 5.01 6.04
CA ALA A 109 -6.22 4.75 5.74
C ALA A 109 -7.08 6.00 5.93
N LEU A 110 -6.85 6.75 7.01
CA LEU A 110 -7.53 8.01 7.28
C LEU A 110 -7.24 9.04 6.19
N VAL A 111 -5.97 9.23 5.80
CA VAL A 111 -5.61 10.18 4.75
C VAL A 111 -6.19 9.77 3.40
N ALA A 112 -6.13 8.48 3.04
CA ALA A 112 -6.75 7.97 1.83
C ALA A 112 -8.28 8.13 1.82
N TRP A 113 -8.92 8.03 2.99
CA TRP A 113 -10.36 8.22 3.11
C TRP A 113 -10.76 9.69 3.00
N VAL A 114 -10.00 10.59 3.62
CA VAL A 114 -10.26 12.04 3.61
C VAL A 114 -9.91 12.68 2.26
N ASN A 115 -8.96 12.13 1.51
CA ASN A 115 -8.57 12.66 0.20
C ASN A 115 -9.71 12.47 -0.83
N PRO A 116 -10.53 13.51 -1.10
CA PRO A 116 -11.70 13.36 -1.94
C PRO A 116 -11.22 13.22 -3.38
N ARG A 117 -11.86 12.30 -4.12
CA ARG A 117 -11.69 12.08 -5.56
C ARG A 117 -11.37 13.39 -6.27
N ILE A 118 -10.12 13.59 -6.68
CA ILE A 118 -9.78 14.61 -7.67
C ILE A 118 -10.41 14.10 -8.96
N HIS A 119 -11.70 14.38 -9.16
CA HIS A 119 -12.34 14.14 -10.44
C HIS A 119 -11.54 14.95 -11.45
N PRO A 120 -10.97 14.33 -12.49
CA PRO A 120 -10.61 15.08 -13.67
C PRO A 120 -11.90 15.77 -14.08
N ARG A 121 -11.91 17.10 -14.04
CA ARG A 121 -12.99 17.92 -14.55
C ARG A 121 -13.25 17.40 -15.96
N GLU A 122 -14.38 16.74 -16.18
CA GLU A 122 -14.85 16.45 -17.53
C GLU A 122 -14.89 17.80 -18.22
N SER A 123 -13.93 18.02 -19.11
CA SER A 123 -14.00 19.11 -20.06
C SER A 123 -15.15 18.74 -20.98
N GLU A 124 -16.32 19.30 -20.68
CA GLU A 124 -17.35 19.54 -21.69
C GLU A 124 -16.69 20.24 -22.87
N THR A 125 -16.41 19.49 -23.95
CA THR A 125 -16.40 19.93 -25.35
C THR A 125 -16.38 18.72 -26.25
#